data_AF-A0A2R6MBI8-F1
#
_entry.id   AF-A0A2R6MBI8-F1
#
_cell.length_a   1.000
_cell.length_b   1.000
_cell.length_c   1.000
_cell.angle_alpha   90.00
_cell.angle_beta   90.00
_cell.angle_gamma   90.00
#
_symmetry.space_group_name_H-M   'P 1'
#
loop_
_entity.id
_entity.type
_entity.pdbx_description
1 polymer ?
#
loop_
_entity_poly.entity_id
_entity_poly.type
_entity_poly.pdbx_seq_one_letter_code
_entity_poly.pdbx_strand_id
1 'polypeptide(L)' 'PGDDLRRGERLGHISFGSRADVLLPASVDSADVAVARGEKVRAGETVLARYDG' A
#
# COMPACT_ATOMS: atom_id res chain seq x y z
N PRO A 1 -12.70 -15.99 -13.89
CA PRO A 1 -11.99 -16.85 -12.90
C PRO A 1 -10.82 -16.05 -12.31
N GLY A 2 -10.76 -15.96 -10.98
CA GLY A 2 -9.67 -15.28 -10.27
C GLY A 2 -8.98 -16.26 -9.34
N ASP A 3 -7.73 -15.97 -8.99
CA ASP A 3 -6.96 -16.74 -8.02
C ASP A 3 -7.27 -16.27 -6.60
N ASP A 4 -7.40 -17.22 -5.67
CA ASP A 4 -7.50 -16.94 -4.24
C ASP A 4 -6.11 -16.64 -3.68
N LEU A 5 -5.90 -15.41 -3.21
CA LEU A 5 -4.61 -14.91 -2.74
C LEU A 5 -4.57 -14.84 -1.22
N ARG A 6 -3.41 -15.18 -0.65
CA ARG A 6 -3.15 -15.04 0.78
C ARG A 6 -2.44 -13.72 1.09
N ARG A 7 -2.61 -13.22 2.32
CA ARG A 7 -1.89 -12.02 2.78
C ARG A 7 -0.37 -12.27 2.69
N GLY A 8 0.33 -11.36 1.99
CA GLY A 8 1.77 -11.44 1.75
C GLY A 8 2.18 -12.28 0.54
N GLU A 9 1.22 -12.82 -0.22
CA GLU A 9 1.51 -13.59 -1.43
C GLU A 9 2.15 -12.71 -2.51
N ARG A 10 3.23 -13.19 -3.12
CA ARG A 10 3.99 -12.44 -4.12
C ARG A 10 3.32 -12.59 -5.48
N LEU A 11 2.57 -11.57 -5.90
CA LEU A 11 1.94 -11.53 -7.23
C LEU A 11 2.82 -10.94 -8.33
N GLY A 12 3.91 -10.26 -7.97
CA GLY A 12 4.78 -9.59 -8.94
C GLY A 12 6.13 -9.24 -8.35
N HIS A 13 7.04 -8.85 -9.24
CA HIS A 13 8.38 -8.39 -8.90
C HIS A 13 8.64 -7.09 -9.64
N ILE A 14 9.20 -6.08 -8.96
CA ILE A 14 9.61 -4.85 -9.63
C ILE A 14 11.12 -4.65 -9.47
N SER A 15 11.81 -4.59 -10.61
CA SER A 15 13.25 -4.35 -10.70
C SER A 15 13.52 -2.92 -11.14
N PHE A 16 14.48 -2.26 -10.47
CA PHE A 16 14.94 -0.90 -10.76
C PHE A 16 13.88 0.20 -10.62
N GLY A 17 13.85 0.84 -9.44
CA GLY A 17 13.22 2.14 -9.22
C GLY A 17 11.77 2.27 -9.68
N SER A 18 10.87 1.42 -9.21
CA SER A 18 9.44 1.64 -9.42
C SER A 18 8.85 2.58 -8.41
N ARG A 19 8.40 3.73 -8.90
CA ARG A 19 7.41 4.52 -8.20
C ARG A 19 6.05 3.83 -8.34
N ALA A 20 5.36 3.65 -7.23
CA ALA A 20 3.95 3.29 -7.20
C ALA A 20 3.18 4.45 -6.59
N ASP A 21 2.14 4.91 -7.26
CA ASP A 21 1.19 5.87 -6.69
C ASP A 21 0.01 5.09 -6.09
N VAL A 22 -0.34 5.41 -4.85
CA VAL A 22 -1.48 4.78 -4.14
C VAL A 22 -2.63 5.78 -4.12
N LEU A 23 -3.71 5.45 -4.80
CA LEU A 23 -4.94 6.24 -4.80
C LEU A 23 -5.81 5.82 -3.62
N LEU A 24 -6.21 6.77 -2.79
CA LEU A 24 -7.06 6.56 -1.62
C LEU A 24 -8.47 7.14 -1.87
N PRO A 25 -9.51 6.65 -1.18
CA PRO A 25 -10.84 7.26 -1.22
C PRO A 25 -10.81 8.74 -0.83
N ALA A 26 -11.76 9.53 -1.34
CA ALA A 26 -11.82 10.98 -1.09
C ALA A 26 -12.07 11.36 0.38
N SER A 27 -12.55 10.43 1.20
CA SER A 27 -12.77 10.59 2.65
C SER A 27 -11.49 10.48 3.47
N VAL A 28 -10.40 9.96 2.91
CA VAL A 28 -9.12 9.80 3.61
C VAL A 28 -8.33 11.10 3.51
N ASP A 29 -7.88 11.62 4.66
CA ASP A 29 -7.06 12.83 4.73
C ASP A 29 -5.67 12.57 5.36
N SER A 30 -4.87 13.63 5.54
CA SER A 30 -3.52 13.53 6.07
C SER A 30 -3.42 12.96 7.49
N ALA A 31 -4.46 13.08 8.31
CA ALA A 31 -4.51 12.52 9.65
C ALA A 31 -4.65 10.99 9.66
N ASP A 32 -5.19 10.42 8.58
CA ASP A 32 -5.34 8.98 8.40
C ASP A 32 -4.07 8.30 7.90
N VAL A 33 -3.13 9.08 7.35
CA VAL A 33 -1.86 8.59 6.81
C VAL A 33 -0.97 8.10 7.95
N ALA A 34 -0.60 6.82 7.90
CA ALA A 34 0.11 6.13 8.97
C ALA A 34 1.64 6.07 8.75
N VAL A 35 2.17 6.82 7.79
CA VAL A 35 3.59 6.86 7.43
C VAL A 35 4.09 8.28 7.22
N ALA A 36 5.38 8.50 7.45
CA ALA A 36 6.03 9.79 7.23
C ALA A 36 6.79 9.85 5.89
N ARG A 37 7.04 11.08 5.41
CA ARG A 37 7.89 11.30 4.24
C ARG A 37 9.31 10.74 4.49
N GLY A 38 9.79 9.92 3.56
CA GLY A 38 11.12 9.30 3.64
C GLY A 38 11.16 8.02 4.49
N GLU A 39 10.03 7.63 5.09
CA GLU A 39 9.92 6.37 5.81
C GLU A 39 10.08 5.18 4.86
N LYS A 40 10.81 4.16 5.32
CA LYS A 40 11.02 2.94 4.55
C LYS A 40 9.83 2.01 4.70
N VAL A 41 9.10 1.80 3.61
CA VAL A 41 7.90 0.93 3.57
C VAL A 41 8.17 -0.41 2.90
N ARG A 42 7.31 -1.39 3.16
CA ARG A 42 7.30 -2.72 2.53
C ARG A 42 5.92 -3.01 1.95
N ALA A 43 5.87 -3.31 0.66
CA ALA A 43 4.63 -3.67 -0.03
C ALA A 43 3.99 -4.91 0.61
N GLY A 44 2.67 -4.86 0.83
CA GLY A 44 1.90 -5.94 1.45
C GLY A 44 2.00 -6.02 2.98
N GLU A 45 2.87 -5.23 3.61
CA GLU A 45 3.12 -5.27 5.06
C GLU A 45 2.84 -3.92 5.73
N THR A 46 3.44 -2.83 5.22
CA THR A 46 3.29 -1.51 5.81
C THR A 46 1.90 -0.95 5.54
N VAL A 47 1.22 -0.53 6.61
CA VAL A 47 -0.06 0.19 6.52
C VAL A 47 0.23 1.64 6.14
N LEU A 48 -0.28 2.10 4.99
CA LEU A 48 -0.05 3.47 4.51
C LEU A 48 -1.11 4.47 5.04
N ALA A 49 -2.34 4.02 5.23
CA ALA A 49 -3.42 4.79 5.82
C ALA A 49 -4.39 3.86 6.56
N ARG A 50 -5.09 4.38 7.58
CA ARG A 50 -6.20 3.68 8.22
C ARG A 50 -7.51 4.23 7.66
N TYR A 51 -8.39 3.34 7.26
CA TYR A 51 -9.69 3.69 6.69
C TYR A 51 -10.72 2.76 7.29
N ASP A 52 -11.75 3.32 7.92
CA ASP A 52 -12.75 2.55 8.66
C ASP A 52 -13.94 2.08 7.79
N GLY A 53 -13.91 2.35 6.47
CA GLY A 53 -14.95 1.86 5.56
C GLY A 53 -16.12 2.81 5.39
#